data_AF-A0A4W5K9E0-F1
#
_entry.id   AF-A0A4W5K9E0-F1
#
_cell.length_a   1.000
_cell.length_b   1.000
_cell.length_c   1.000
_cell.angle_alpha   90.00
_cell.angle_beta   90.00
_cell.angle_gamma   90.00
#
_symmetry.space_group_name_H-M   'P 1'
#
loop_
_entity.id
_entity.type
_entity.pdbx_description
1 polymer ?
#
loop_
_entity_poly.entity_id
_entity_poly.type
_entity_poly.pdbx_seq_one_letter_code
_entity_poly.pdbx_strand_id
1 'polypeptide(L)'
;MSDSDEDHTNGGDSVFLNLVARVIRKPLYRFPGPWGHETYEPRIYRTLGTVLRNATSEEFDAFIMDFIHFARTAHARLDMQFYMEFINVCTNTILHWVFARRGSADIVRKLMERTSVYLQDQTDNLAIAWR
;
A
#
# COMPACT_ATOMS: atom_id res chain seq x y z
N MET A 1 -42.95 -11.66 0.25
CA MET A 1 -42.31 -10.33 0.25
C MET A 1 -41.26 -10.41 1.35
N SER A 2 -40.11 -11.02 1.05
CA SER A 2 -38.87 -10.37 0.59
C SER A 2 -38.51 -9.17 1.46
N ASP A 3 -37.54 -9.36 2.34
CA ASP A 3 -36.34 -8.54 2.27
C ASP A 3 -35.14 -9.37 2.71
N SER A 4 -34.12 -9.25 1.88
CA SER A 4 -32.87 -9.99 1.91
C SER A 4 -31.88 -9.22 2.76
N ASP A 5 -31.31 -9.85 3.78
CA ASP A 5 -30.08 -9.40 4.41
C ASP A 5 -29.05 -10.55 4.31
N GLU A 6 -28.70 -10.88 3.07
CA GLU A 6 -27.42 -11.52 2.78
C GLU A 6 -26.35 -10.43 2.86
N ASP A 7 -25.86 -10.17 4.08
CA ASP A 7 -24.59 -9.46 4.27
C ASP A 7 -23.44 -10.39 3.87
N HIS A 8 -23.30 -10.56 2.55
CA HIS A 8 -22.09 -11.05 1.94
C HIS A 8 -21.10 -9.89 1.80
N THR A 9 -20.57 -9.41 2.93
CA THR A 9 -19.25 -8.76 2.95
C THR A 9 -18.17 -9.82 2.69
N ASN A 10 -18.17 -10.33 1.46
CA ASN A 10 -17.01 -11.01 0.89
C ASN A 10 -15.97 -9.94 0.52
N GLY A 11 -15.54 -9.18 1.52
CA GLY A 11 -14.46 -8.23 1.39
C GLY A 11 -13.17 -9.01 1.48
N GLY A 12 -12.52 -9.29 0.35
CA GLY A 12 -11.12 -9.70 0.38
C GLY A 12 -10.35 -8.66 1.19
N ASP A 13 -9.88 -9.02 2.38
CA ASP A 13 -9.31 -8.05 3.31
C ASP A 13 -8.11 -7.35 2.66
N SER A 14 -8.24 -6.05 2.40
CA SER A 14 -7.17 -5.24 1.82
C SER A 14 -5.86 -5.44 2.59
N VAL A 15 -4.78 -5.75 1.86
CA VAL A 15 -3.46 -6.02 2.44
C VAL A 15 -3.00 -4.81 3.25
N PHE A 16 -3.32 -3.61 2.76
CA PHE A 16 -2.93 -2.36 3.37
C PHE A 16 -3.77 -2.00 4.60
N LEU A 17 -5.09 -2.22 4.58
CA LEU A 17 -5.92 -2.03 5.78
C LEU A 17 -5.49 -2.97 6.91
N ASN A 18 -5.18 -4.24 6.57
CA ASN A 18 -4.63 -5.20 7.51
C ASN A 18 -3.27 -4.79 8.06
N LEU A 19 -2.38 -4.26 7.20
CA LEU A 19 -1.08 -3.73 7.60
C LEU A 19 -1.22 -2.56 8.57
N VAL A 20 -2.07 -1.59 8.25
CA VAL A 20 -2.37 -0.44 9.10
C VAL A 20 -2.88 -0.91 10.46
N ALA A 21 -3.86 -1.83 10.50
CA ALA A 21 -4.39 -2.37 11.75
C ALA A 21 -3.28 -3.02 12.60
N ARG A 22 -2.33 -3.74 11.97
CA ARG A 22 -1.19 -4.38 12.66
C ARG A 22 -0.15 -3.39 13.16
N VAL A 23 0.04 -2.27 12.46
CA VAL A 23 0.99 -1.21 12.84
C VAL A 23 0.39 -0.37 13.98
N ILE A 24 -0.88 0.03 13.88
CA ILE A 24 -1.58 0.85 14.87
C ILE A 24 -1.86 0.10 16.18
N ARG A 25 -2.26 -1.19 16.15
CA ARG A 25 -2.61 -1.96 17.36
C ARG A 25 -1.43 -2.32 18.28
N LYS A 26 -0.18 -2.01 17.91
CA LYS A 26 0.99 -2.20 18.77
C LYS A 26 1.67 -0.86 19.08
N PRO A 27 1.20 -0.10 20.08
CA PRO A 27 1.93 1.04 20.61
C PRO A 27 3.04 0.50 21.52
N LEU A 28 4.12 -0.04 20.94
CA LEU A 28 5.37 -0.12 21.67
C LEU A 28 6.02 1.25 21.53
N TYR A 29 5.86 2.04 22.59
CA TYR A 29 6.37 3.40 22.84
C TYR A 29 5.38 4.55 22.63
N ARG A 30 5.11 5.24 23.76
CA ARG A 30 4.62 6.62 23.80
C ARG A 30 5.55 7.46 22.93
N PHE A 31 4.98 8.18 21.97
CA PHE A 31 5.66 9.12 21.09
C PHE A 31 6.11 10.37 21.87
N PRO A 32 7.42 10.65 21.91
CA PRO A 32 7.89 11.99 21.64
C PRO A 32 9.11 11.95 20.70
N GLY A 33 8.89 12.14 19.40
CA GLY A 33 9.97 12.34 18.43
C GLY A 33 9.59 12.08 16.97
N PRO A 34 10.33 12.66 16.00
CA PRO A 34 10.19 12.31 14.58
C PRO A 34 10.43 10.82 14.39
N TRP A 35 9.58 10.20 13.58
CA TRP A 35 9.44 8.76 13.36
C TRP A 35 10.77 8.13 12.93
N GLY A 36 11.55 7.66 13.91
CA GLY A 36 12.81 7.00 13.67
C GLY A 36 12.59 5.66 12.95
N HIS A 37 13.55 5.30 12.10
CA HIS A 37 13.62 4.10 11.25
C HIS A 37 13.32 2.72 11.92
N GLU A 38 13.00 2.66 13.21
CA GLU A 38 13.07 1.42 14.00
C GLU A 38 11.73 0.76 14.36
N THR A 39 10.56 1.38 14.14
CA THR A 39 9.33 0.85 14.81
C THR A 39 8.37 0.03 13.95
N TYR A 40 8.23 0.31 12.64
CA TYR A 40 7.26 -0.42 11.79
C TYR A 40 7.73 -0.73 10.36
N GLU A 41 8.72 0.00 9.81
CA GLU A 41 9.25 -0.25 8.46
C GLU A 41 9.64 -1.72 8.23
N PRO A 42 10.32 -2.42 9.17
CA PRO A 42 10.67 -3.83 8.95
C PRO A 42 9.45 -4.75 8.82
N ARG A 43 8.31 -4.38 9.43
CA ARG A 43 7.07 -5.16 9.33
C ARG A 43 6.39 -4.94 8.00
N ILE A 44 6.30 -3.68 7.55
CA ILE A 44 5.78 -3.34 6.23
C ILE A 44 6.64 -4.05 5.16
N TYR A 45 7.96 -3.88 5.23
CA TYR A 45 8.89 -4.51 4.31
C TYR A 45 8.76 -6.03 4.28
N ARG A 46 8.66 -6.68 5.46
CA ARG A 46 8.50 -8.14 5.54
C ARG A 46 7.18 -8.59 4.92
N THR A 47 6.06 -7.95 5.27
CA THR A 47 4.75 -8.35 4.76
C THR A 47 4.63 -8.12 3.26
N LEU A 48 4.97 -6.91 2.79
CA LEU A 48 4.94 -6.60 1.38
C LEU A 48 5.95 -7.45 0.60
N GLY A 49 7.14 -7.69 1.15
CA GLY A 49 8.14 -8.55 0.53
C GLY A 49 7.69 -9.99 0.40
N THR A 50 6.93 -10.54 1.35
CA THR A 50 6.34 -11.88 1.18
C THR A 50 5.35 -11.93 0.03
N VAL A 51 4.51 -10.90 -0.12
CA VAL A 51 3.54 -10.81 -1.23
C VAL A 51 4.27 -10.64 -2.56
N LEU A 52 5.19 -9.69 -2.64
CA LEU A 52 5.82 -9.25 -3.89
C LEU A 52 6.90 -10.19 -4.42
N ARG A 53 7.56 -10.98 -3.54
CA ARG A 53 8.69 -11.84 -3.92
C ARG A 53 8.34 -12.82 -5.03
N ASN A 54 7.17 -13.45 -4.94
CA ASN A 54 6.74 -14.50 -5.86
C ASN A 54 5.48 -14.16 -6.65
N ALA A 55 4.96 -12.93 -6.52
CA ALA A 55 3.71 -12.53 -7.18
C ALA A 55 3.78 -12.76 -8.69
N THR A 56 2.75 -13.37 -9.28
CA THR A 56 2.58 -13.34 -10.74
C THR A 56 2.33 -11.92 -11.23
N SER A 57 2.30 -11.76 -12.54
CA SER A 57 1.90 -10.50 -13.16
C SER A 57 0.49 -10.09 -12.73
N GLU A 58 -0.47 -11.02 -12.72
CA GLU A 58 -1.86 -10.76 -12.29
C GLU A 58 -1.96 -10.42 -10.81
N GLU A 59 -1.26 -11.17 -9.95
CA GLU A 59 -1.24 -10.92 -8.51
C GLU A 59 -0.63 -9.55 -8.19
N PHE A 60 0.43 -9.17 -8.91
CA PHE A 60 1.02 -7.83 -8.78
C PHE A 60 0.04 -6.73 -9.21
N ASP A 61 -0.70 -6.91 -10.32
CA ASP A 61 -1.70 -5.94 -10.77
C ASP A 61 -2.80 -5.73 -9.71
N ALA A 62 -3.34 -6.82 -9.19
CA ALA A 62 -4.35 -6.79 -8.14
C ALA A 62 -3.83 -6.09 -6.87
N PHE A 63 -2.59 -6.38 -6.48
CA PHE A 63 -1.92 -5.75 -5.35
C PHE A 63 -1.72 -4.24 -5.55
N ILE A 64 -1.29 -3.79 -6.73
CA ILE A 64 -1.14 -2.36 -7.04
C ILE A 64 -2.49 -1.65 -7.04
N MET A 65 -3.54 -2.29 -7.56
CA MET A 65 -4.89 -1.75 -7.53
C MET A 65 -5.42 -1.60 -6.09
N ASP A 66 -5.18 -2.58 -5.21
CA ASP A 66 -5.51 -2.48 -3.78
C ASP A 66 -4.74 -1.33 -3.12
N PHE A 67 -3.44 -1.18 -3.42
CA PHE A 67 -2.64 -0.06 -2.92
C PHE A 67 -3.19 1.30 -3.32
N ILE A 68 -3.50 1.48 -4.61
CA ILE A 68 -4.05 2.73 -5.15
C ILE A 68 -5.40 3.03 -4.49
N HIS A 69 -6.27 2.03 -4.37
CA HIS A 69 -7.57 2.20 -3.72
C HIS A 69 -7.42 2.60 -2.25
N PHE A 70 -6.51 1.94 -1.53
CA PHE A 70 -6.17 2.28 -0.16
C PHE A 70 -5.65 3.72 -0.06
N ALA A 71 -4.66 4.12 -0.86
CA ALA A 71 -4.09 5.46 -0.81
C ALA A 71 -5.14 6.56 -1.04
N ARG A 72 -6.04 6.34 -2.00
CA ARG A 72 -7.12 7.30 -2.32
C ARG A 72 -8.15 7.44 -1.21
N THR A 73 -8.27 6.48 -0.30
CA THR A 73 -9.35 6.47 0.71
C THR A 73 -8.83 6.62 2.14
N ALA A 74 -7.57 6.27 2.40
CA ALA A 74 -7.01 6.19 3.75
C ALA A 74 -6.74 7.57 4.38
N HIS A 75 -6.45 8.61 3.58
CA HIS A 75 -6.21 9.96 4.08
C HIS A 75 -7.41 10.56 4.85
N ALA A 76 -8.63 10.08 4.57
CA ALA A 76 -9.84 10.51 5.27
C ALA A 76 -10.01 9.85 6.65
N ARG A 77 -9.29 8.76 6.93
CA ARG A 77 -9.45 7.91 8.13
C ARG A 77 -8.21 7.86 9.01
N LEU A 78 -7.07 8.28 8.49
CA LEU A 78 -5.77 8.26 9.17
C LEU A 78 -5.30 9.67 9.46
N ASP A 79 -4.49 9.80 10.51
CA ASP A 79 -3.70 11.02 10.72
C ASP A 79 -2.84 11.31 9.47
N MET A 80 -2.81 12.57 9.03
CA MET A 80 -2.17 12.96 7.77
C MET A 80 -0.66 12.68 7.78
N GLN A 81 0.02 12.90 8.90
CA GLN A 81 1.45 12.63 9.01
C GLN A 81 1.72 11.13 8.91
N PHE A 82 0.96 10.33 9.67
CA PHE A 82 1.06 8.87 9.58
C PHE A 82 0.74 8.34 8.17
N TYR A 83 -0.32 8.86 7.54
CA TYR A 83 -0.73 8.48 6.20
C TYR A 83 0.41 8.71 5.19
N MET A 84 1.01 9.90 5.18
CA MET A 84 2.08 10.25 4.24
C MET A 84 3.31 9.36 4.43
N GLU A 85 3.74 9.14 5.68
CA GLU A 85 4.89 8.28 5.98
C GLU A 85 4.61 6.81 5.62
N PHE A 86 3.41 6.31 5.93
CA PHE A 86 3.01 4.95 5.59
C PHE A 86 2.99 4.72 4.07
N ILE A 87 2.40 5.65 3.32
CA ILE A 87 2.37 5.62 1.85
C ILE A 87 3.79 5.62 1.29
N ASN A 88 4.69 6.47 1.80
CA ASN A 88 6.07 6.51 1.34
C ASN A 88 6.81 5.19 1.58
N VAL A 89 6.67 4.58 2.77
CA VAL A 89 7.30 3.29 3.07
C VAL A 89 6.75 2.18 2.18
N CYS A 90 5.43 2.15 1.95
CA CYS A 90 4.80 1.21 1.02
C CYS A 90 5.35 1.40 -0.40
N THR A 91 5.34 2.62 -0.95
CA THR A 91 5.84 2.90 -2.30
C THR A 91 7.30 2.52 -2.47
N ASN A 92 8.17 2.91 -1.53
CA ASN A 92 9.59 2.55 -1.56
C ASN A 92 9.79 1.03 -1.56
N THR A 93 9.00 0.30 -0.78
CA THR A 93 9.04 -1.17 -0.74
C THR A 93 8.57 -1.78 -2.06
N ILE A 94 7.51 -1.25 -2.66
CA ILE A 94 6.99 -1.71 -3.95
C ILE A 94 8.04 -1.50 -5.04
N LEU A 95 8.59 -0.29 -5.14
CA LEU A 95 9.64 0.05 -6.10
C LEU A 95 10.87 -0.84 -5.92
N HIS A 96 11.33 -1.04 -4.68
CA HIS A 96 12.44 -1.95 -4.37
C HIS A 96 12.21 -3.35 -4.97
N TRP A 97 11.03 -3.93 -4.78
CA TRP A 97 10.73 -5.27 -5.29
C TRP A 97 10.55 -5.31 -6.80
N VAL A 98 10.00 -4.25 -7.41
CA VAL A 98 9.96 -4.13 -8.87
C VAL A 98 11.37 -4.06 -9.45
N PHE A 99 12.28 -3.29 -8.84
CA PHE A 99 13.69 -3.24 -9.24
C PHE A 99 14.40 -4.58 -9.02
N ALA A 100 14.18 -5.24 -7.89
CA ALA A 100 14.74 -6.57 -7.61
C ALA A 100 14.27 -7.60 -8.66
N ARG A 101 13.08 -7.40 -9.23
CA ARG A 101 12.46 -8.25 -10.26
C ARG A 101 12.59 -7.69 -11.67
N ARG A 102 13.55 -6.80 -11.94
CA ARG A 102 13.78 -6.12 -13.24
C ARG A 102 13.80 -7.01 -14.50
N GLY A 103 13.99 -8.32 -14.34
CA GLY A 103 13.87 -9.29 -15.45
C GLY A 103 12.42 -9.59 -15.88
N SER A 104 11.41 -9.14 -15.12
CA SER A 104 9.99 -9.31 -15.43
C SER A 104 9.40 -8.04 -16.04
N ALA A 105 9.51 -7.92 -17.37
CA ALA A 105 9.00 -6.77 -18.11
C ALA A 105 7.50 -6.51 -17.87
N ASP A 106 6.71 -7.57 -17.63
CA ASP A 106 5.27 -7.45 -17.40
C ASP A 106 4.93 -6.76 -16.08
N ILE A 107 5.71 -6.98 -15.02
CA ILE A 107 5.53 -6.32 -13.73
C ILE A 107 5.84 -4.83 -13.84
N VAL A 108 6.96 -4.49 -14.50
CA VAL A 108 7.34 -3.10 -14.74
C VAL A 108 6.26 -2.40 -15.57
N ARG A 109 5.78 -3.05 -16.64
CA ARG A 109 4.73 -2.51 -17.51
C ARG A 109 3.45 -2.25 -16.75
N LYS A 110 2.98 -3.21 -15.95
CA LYS A 110 1.78 -3.05 -15.11
C LYS A 110 1.90 -1.92 -14.12
N LEU A 111 3.06 -1.79 -13.45
CA LEU A 111 3.29 -0.65 -12.57
C LEU A 111 3.11 0.67 -13.34
N MET A 112 3.77 0.81 -14.50
CA MET A 112 3.69 2.03 -15.32
C MET A 112 2.27 2.31 -15.83
N GLU A 113 1.56 1.29 -16.30
CA GLU A 113 0.17 1.41 -16.76
C GLU A 113 -0.74 1.91 -15.64
N ARG A 114 -0.54 1.44 -14.40
CA ARG A 114 -1.36 1.84 -13.25
C ARG A 114 -0.98 3.19 -12.68
N THR A 115 0.29 3.60 -12.72
CA THR A 115 0.75 4.80 -12.01
C THR A 115 0.96 6.02 -12.90
N SER A 116 1.16 5.84 -14.21
CA SER A 116 1.49 6.94 -15.14
C SER A 116 0.44 8.06 -15.17
N VAL A 117 -0.84 7.72 -14.99
CA VAL A 117 -1.95 8.67 -14.95
C VAL A 117 -1.83 9.68 -13.80
N TYR A 118 -1.16 9.31 -12.70
CA TYR A 118 -1.01 10.17 -11.53
C TYR A 118 0.16 11.15 -11.69
N LEU A 119 1.16 10.84 -12.52
CA LEU A 119 2.36 11.69 -12.68
C LEU A 119 2.02 13.13 -13.16
N GLN A 120 0.90 13.29 -13.84
CA GLN A 120 0.44 14.56 -14.41
C GLN A 120 -0.30 15.45 -13.40
N ASP A 121 -0.92 14.87 -12.37
CA ASP A 121 -1.65 15.63 -11.35
C ASP A 121 -0.76 15.89 -10.14
N GLN A 122 -0.25 17.12 -10.01
CA GLN A 122 0.64 17.49 -8.91
C GLN A 122 -0.06 17.60 -7.55
N THR A 123 -1.39 17.59 -7.54
CA THR A 123 -2.20 17.70 -6.32
C THR A 123 -2.60 16.33 -5.77
N ASP A 124 -2.40 15.25 -6.54
CA ASP A 124 -2.66 13.89 -6.10
C ASP A 124 -1.54 13.41 -5.16
N ASN A 125 -1.91 13.01 -3.95
CA ASN A 125 -0.98 12.44 -2.96
C ASN A 125 -0.28 11.19 -3.50
N LEU A 126 -0.90 10.45 -4.43
CA LEU A 126 -0.26 9.34 -5.13
C LEU A 126 0.84 9.82 -6.09
N ALA A 127 0.64 10.96 -6.77
CA ALA A 127 1.66 11.52 -7.65
C ALA A 127 2.94 11.90 -6.88
N ILE A 128 2.79 12.36 -5.64
CA ILE A 128 3.91 12.68 -4.75
C ILE A 128 4.65 11.40 -4.35
N ALA A 129 3.91 10.33 -4.04
CA ALA A 129 4.50 9.06 -3.62
C ALA A 129 5.27 8.34 -4.74
N TRP A 130 4.87 8.52 -6.01
CA TRP A 130 5.45 7.84 -7.17
C TRP A 130 6.51 8.64 -7.95
N ARG A 131 6.83 9.88 -7.53
CA ARG A 131 7.94 10.68 -8.09
C ARG A 131 9.29 10.24 -7.52
#